data_AF-A0A7C1QGW7-F1
#
_entry.id   AF-A0A7C1QGW7-F1
#
_cell.length_a   1.000
_cell.length_b   1.000
_cell.length_c   1.000
_cell.angle_alpha   90.00
_cell.angle_beta   90.00
_cell.angle_gamma   90.00
#
_symmetry.space_group_name_H-M   'P 1'
#
loop_
_entity.id
_entity.type
_entity.pdbx_description
1 polymer ?
#
loop_
_entity_poly.entity_id
_entity_poly.type
_entity_poly.pdbx_seq_one_letter_code
_entity_poly.pdbx_strand_id
1 'polypeptide(L)' 'MGSYRCVVCNRLRCSHTHGYIACERCGDEFCENCAQNEEDLCEGCYMDLLAEAGELTERNE' A
#
# COMPACT_ATOMS: atom_id res chain seq x y z
N MET A 1 -1.49 -22.56 -7.79
CA MET A 1 -0.74 -21.62 -6.92
C MET A 1 -0.71 -20.28 -7.64
N GLY A 2 -1.47 -19.29 -7.16
CA GLY A 2 -1.59 -17.98 -7.79
C GLY A 2 -0.26 -17.21 -7.75
N SER A 3 0.02 -16.44 -8.81
CA SER A 3 1.06 -15.41 -8.79
C SER A 3 0.42 -14.11 -8.34
N TYR A 4 0.62 -13.73 -7.07
CA TYR A 4 0.08 -12.49 -6.51
C TYR A 4 1.01 -11.32 -6.82
N ARG A 5 0.47 -10.31 -7.50
CA ARG A 5 1.22 -9.14 -7.97
C ARG A 5 1.00 -7.99 -7.00
N CYS A 6 2.08 -7.37 -6.54
CA CYS A 6 1.98 -6.19 -5.68
C CYS A 6 1.26 -5.05 -6.41
N VAL A 7 0.17 -4.55 -5.83
CA VAL A 7 -0.63 -3.46 -6.42
C VAL A 7 0.12 -2.13 -6.50
N VAL A 8 1.14 -1.93 -5.65
CA VAL A 8 1.93 -0.68 -5.59
C VAL A 8 3.06 -0.69 -6.64
N CYS A 9 3.96 -1.68 -6.59
CA CYS A 9 5.14 -1.70 -7.48
C CYS A 9 4.98 -2.60 -8.72
N ASN A 10 3.81 -3.23 -8.90
CA ASN A 10 3.46 -4.11 -10.01
C ASN A 10 4.40 -5.32 -10.19
N ARG A 11 5.23 -5.63 -9.19
CA ARG A 11 6.16 -6.77 -9.20
C ARG A 11 5.41 -8.05 -8.86
N LEU A 12 5.65 -9.09 -9.66
CA LEU A 12 4.93 -10.36 -9.60
C LEU A 12 5.16 -11.16 -8.32
N ARG A 13 6.24 -10.86 -7.58
CA ARG A 13 6.57 -11.24 -6.20
C ARG A 13 7.71 -10.32 -5.79
N CYS A 14 7.67 -9.64 -4.64
CA CYS A 14 8.84 -8.90 -4.12
C CYS A 14 9.93 -9.88 -3.66
N SER A 15 10.56 -10.51 -4.65
CA SER A 15 11.83 -11.22 -4.63
C SER A 15 12.10 -12.18 -3.47
N HIS A 16 11.15 -13.00 -3.00
CA HIS A 16 11.39 -14.12 -2.05
C HIS A 16 12.01 -13.77 -0.67
N THR A 17 12.52 -12.54 -0.47
CA THR A 17 13.18 -12.08 0.75
C THR A 17 12.29 -11.17 1.60
N HIS A 18 11.27 -10.55 1.01
CA HIS A 18 10.40 -9.60 1.71
C HIS A 18 9.02 -10.21 1.93
N GLY A 19 8.48 -9.97 3.12
CA GLY A 19 7.12 -10.36 3.49
C GLY A 19 6.07 -9.69 2.59
N TYR A 20 4.91 -10.32 2.50
CA TYR A 20 3.71 -9.75 1.90
C TYR A 20 2.74 -9.36 3.00
N ILE A 21 2.06 -8.25 2.78
CA ILE A 21 1.07 -7.69 3.69
C ILE A 21 -0.21 -7.49 2.89
N ALA A 22 -1.34 -7.79 3.50
CA ALA A 22 -2.65 -7.56 2.91
C ALA A 22 -3.21 -6.24 3.44
N CYS A 23 -3.68 -5.39 2.54
CA CYS A 23 -4.33 -4.14 2.92
C CYS A 23 -5.59 -4.41 3.73
N GLU A 24 -5.68 -3.90 4.96
CA GLU A 24 -6.87 -4.11 5.80
C GLU A 24 -8.14 -3.50 5.20
N ARG A 25 -8.00 -2.50 4.32
CA ARG A 25 -9.13 -1.76 3.74
C ARG A 25 -9.68 -2.38 2.46
N CYS A 26 -8.82 -2.80 1.53
CA CYS A 26 -9.25 -3.37 0.24
C CYS A 26 -8.98 -4.87 0.11
N GLY A 27 -8.17 -5.46 0.99
CA GLY A 27 -7.76 -6.86 0.93
C GLY A 27 -6.70 -7.18 -0.12
N ASP A 28 -6.20 -6.19 -0.86
CA ASP A 28 -5.15 -6.40 -1.85
C ASP A 28 -3.80 -6.66 -1.18
N GLU A 29 -3.05 -7.59 -1.77
CA GLU A 29 -1.71 -7.94 -1.30
C GLU A 29 -0.64 -7.04 -1.93
N PHE A 30 0.24 -6.51 -1.10
CA PHE A 30 1.38 -5.72 -1.51
C PHE A 30 2.63 -6.10 -0.71
N CYS A 31 3.77 -5.57 -1.12
CA CYS A 31 5.03 -5.89 -0.46
C CYS A 31 5.17 -5.08 0.82
N GLU A 32 5.74 -5.66 1.88
CA GLU A 32 6.04 -4.96 3.14
C GLU A 32 6.87 -3.67 2.90
N ASN A 33 7.87 -3.71 2.02
CA ASN A 33 8.64 -2.51 1.65
C ASN A 33 7.83 -1.44 0.88
N CYS A 34 6.66 -1.80 0.36
CA CYS A 34 5.72 -0.86 -0.23
C CYS A 34 4.70 -0.33 0.79
N ALA A 35 4.68 -0.86 2.02
CA ALA A 35 3.98 -0.24 3.14
C ALA A 35 4.74 1.05 3.48
N GLN A 36 4.17 2.20 3.13
CA GLN A 36 4.71 3.51 3.50
C GLN A 36 4.12 4.03 4.81
N ASN A 37 3.39 3.18 5.54
CA ASN A 37 2.63 3.55 6.71
C ASN A 37 2.66 2.41 7.74
N GLU A 38 2.41 2.75 9.00
CA GLU A 38 2.31 1.79 10.11
C GLU A 38 0.96 1.05 10.14
N GLU A 39 0.05 1.38 9.22
CA GLU A 39 -1.34 0.90 9.19
C GLU A 39 -1.55 -0.26 8.20
N ASP A 40 -0.47 -0.81 7.63
CA ASP A 40 -0.53 -1.91 6.66
C ASP A 40 -1.50 -1.63 5.48
N LEU A 41 -1.64 -0.37 5.10
CA LEU A 41 -2.50 0.06 3.99
C LEU A 41 -1.72 0.16 2.68
N CYS A 42 -2.34 -0.28 1.58
CA CYS A 42 -1.81 -0.03 0.25
C CYS A 42 -1.79 1.49 -0.04
N GLU A 43 -0.89 1.93 -0.92
CA GLU A 43 -0.70 3.36 -1.23
C GLU A 43 -2.01 4.07 -1.58
N GLY A 44 -2.88 3.45 -2.38
CA GLY A 44 -4.19 4.02 -2.71
C GLY A 44 -5.07 4.25 -1.48
N CYS A 45 -5.30 3.20 -0.70
CA CYS A 45 -6.12 3.30 0.52
C CYS A 45 -5.54 4.24 1.57
N TYR A 46 -4.21 4.34 1.64
CA TYR A 46 -3.52 5.29 2.52
C TYR A 46 -3.72 6.73 2.07
N MET A 47 -3.61 7.01 0.76
CA MET A 47 -3.89 8.34 0.21
C MET A 47 -5.36 8.73 0.40
N ASP A 48 -6.30 7.79 0.22
CA ASP A 48 -7.71 8.00 0.55
C ASP A 48 -7.90 8.30 2.04
N LEU A 49 -7.22 7.57 2.93
CA LEU A 49 -7.28 7.81 4.37
C LEU A 49 -6.74 9.20 4.73
N LEU A 50 -5.60 9.61 4.16
CA LEU A 50 -5.05 10.96 4.36
C LEU A 50 -5.98 12.06 3.82
N ALA A 51 -6.63 11.80 2.69
CA ALA A 51 -7.62 12.71 2.13
C ALA A 51 -8.88 12.82 3.02
N GLU A 52 -9.36 11.71 3.58
CA GLU A 52 -10.47 11.68 4.54
C GLU A 52 -10.11 12.31 5.89
N ALA A 53 -8.88 12.12 6.36
CA ALA A 53 -8.35 12.73 7.57
C ALA A 53 -8.16 14.26 7.45
N GLY A 54 -8.30 14.82 6.24
CA GLY A 54 -8.12 16.24 6.00
C GLY A 54 -6.65 16.68 6.02
N GLU A 55 -5.70 15.74 6.00
CA GLU A 55 -4.27 16.01 5.83
C GLU A 55 -3.88 16.06 4.35
N LEU A 56 -4.75 16.62 3.50
CA LEU A 56 -4.25 17.37 2.36
C LEU A 56 -3.65 18.64 2.96
N THR A 57 -2.37 18.59 3.34
CA THR A 57 -1.59 19.82 3.49
C THR A 57 -1.69 20.50 2.13
N GLU A 58 -2.62 21.43 2.06
CA GLU A 58 -2.68 22.48 1.09
C GLU A 58 -1.27 23.03 1.06
N ARG A 59 -0.49 22.63 0.06
CA ARG A 59 0.66 23.40 -0.39
C ARG A 59 0.05 24.62 -1.08
N ASN A 60 -0.56 25.46 -0.25
CA ASN A 60 -0.82 26.84 -0.57
C ASN A 60 0.52 27.43 -1.00
N GLU A 61 0.44 28.16 -2.11
CA GLU A 61 1.47 28.99 -2.76
C GLU A 61 2.73 28.32 -3.35
#